data_AF-A0D791-F1
#
_entry.id   AF-A0D791-F1
#
_cell.length_a   1.000
_cell.length_b   1.000
_cell.length_c   1.000
_cell.angle_alpha   90.00
_cell.angle_beta   90.00
_cell.angle_gamma   90.00
#
_symmetry.space_group_name_H-M   'P 1'
#
loop_
_entity.id
_entity.type
_entity.pdbx_description
1 polymer ?
#
loop_
_entity_poly.entity_id
_entity_poly.type
_entity_poly.pdbx_seq_one_letter_code
_entity_poly.pdbx_strand_id
1 'polypeptide(L)'
;MDQQQQDQVQYTTYENLQDQEIQKNDLSDWKQQFLFIDSLRAQNKFHNDQFKIQEWWDQLQPLTDSIRSNVSKNALMLIKETIQQNNVYDEKILHKLFEKCESDFKFLKNEALQTLEILSHKPYSDQLIQILCNITLQSNYKLQTHSYPTLVKIVLASDFNCDWDNIIKVTVQVYNGKSVECKKASDQLYLALQKQRPEVLEKEEQLKLIGERINKKGPQQGFKDFLSKQKK
;
A
#
# COMPACT_ATOMS: atom_id res chain seq x y z
N MET A 1 12.08 -19.71 35.18
CA MET A 1 12.14 -18.25 34.98
C MET A 1 11.10 -17.98 33.92
N ASP A 2 9.92 -17.66 34.42
CA ASP A 2 8.67 -18.08 33.81
C ASP A 2 8.11 -16.94 32.95
N GLN A 3 7.58 -17.29 31.77
CA GLN A 3 6.98 -16.35 30.81
C GLN A 3 5.96 -15.40 31.47
N GLN A 4 5.31 -15.82 32.56
CA GLN A 4 4.38 -15.00 33.33
C GLN A 4 5.03 -13.78 34.03
N GLN A 5 6.31 -13.84 34.39
CA GLN A 5 7.02 -12.68 34.94
C GLN A 5 7.44 -11.68 33.86
N GLN A 6 7.69 -12.14 32.62
CA GLN A 6 7.98 -11.23 31.50
C GLN A 6 6.73 -10.50 31.03
N ASP A 7 5.58 -11.19 31.01
CA ASP A 7 4.30 -10.57 30.69
C ASP A 7 3.91 -9.55 31.77
N GLN A 8 4.00 -9.89 33.07
CA GLN A 8 3.66 -8.95 34.13
C GLN A 8 4.52 -7.67 34.13
N VAL A 9 5.83 -7.77 33.90
CA VAL A 9 6.73 -6.60 33.83
C VAL A 9 6.45 -5.74 32.58
N GLN A 10 6.06 -6.36 31.45
CA GLN A 10 5.56 -5.59 30.31
C GLN A 10 4.27 -4.84 30.68
N TYR A 11 3.28 -5.51 31.26
CA TYR A 11 2.00 -4.91 31.63
C TYR A 11 2.16 -3.71 32.58
N THR A 12 3.02 -3.80 33.61
CA THR A 12 3.24 -2.66 34.53
C THR A 12 3.90 -1.46 33.86
N THR A 13 4.68 -1.68 32.79
CA THR A 13 5.29 -0.56 32.04
C THR A 13 4.27 0.13 31.13
N TYR A 14 3.29 -0.60 30.60
CA TYR A 14 2.23 -0.06 29.74
C TYR A 14 1.09 0.62 30.52
N GLU A 15 0.71 0.13 31.70
CA GLU A 15 -0.28 0.81 32.56
C GLU A 15 0.23 2.18 33.03
N ASN A 16 1.53 2.32 33.30
CA ASN A 16 2.13 3.62 33.63
C ASN A 16 2.18 4.61 32.44
N LEU A 17 1.98 4.14 31.20
CA LEU A 17 1.82 4.99 30.01
C LEU A 17 0.36 5.40 29.76
N GLN A 18 -0.62 4.73 30.39
CA GLN A 18 -2.06 5.00 30.21
C GLN A 18 -2.54 6.27 30.94
N ASP A 19 -1.88 6.67 32.03
CA ASP A 19 -2.24 7.86 32.82
C ASP A 19 -1.55 9.15 32.37
N GLN A 20 -0.67 9.09 31.37
CA GLN A 20 -0.28 10.29 30.66
C GLN A 20 -1.36 10.57 29.61
N GLU A 21 -2.24 11.54 29.88
CA GLU A 21 -2.87 12.28 28.80
C GLU A 21 -1.79 12.50 27.74
N ILE A 22 -2.05 12.10 26.49
CA ILE A 22 -1.12 12.42 25.38
C ILE A 22 -1.16 13.93 25.23
N GLN A 23 -0.42 14.63 26.10
CA GLN A 23 -0.14 16.03 25.96
C GLN A 23 0.57 16.14 24.62
N LYS A 24 0.18 17.14 23.83
CA LYS A 24 0.92 17.54 22.63
C LYS A 24 2.28 18.04 23.09
N ASN A 25 3.16 17.10 23.43
CA ASN A 25 4.48 17.35 23.98
C ASN A 25 5.31 18.06 22.91
N ASP A 26 6.32 18.79 23.37
CA ASP A 26 7.35 19.29 22.47
C ASP A 26 8.05 18.10 21.79
N LEU A 27 7.72 17.89 20.51
CA LEU A 27 8.28 16.83 19.68
C LEU A 27 9.65 17.23 19.09
N SER A 28 10.34 18.21 19.66
CA SER A 28 11.71 18.57 19.25
C SER A 28 12.74 17.49 19.60
N ASP A 29 12.55 16.75 20.70
CA ASP A 29 13.42 15.64 21.12
C ASP A 29 12.97 14.29 20.51
N TRP A 30 13.90 13.57 19.90
CA TRP A 30 13.64 12.27 19.27
C TRP A 30 13.17 11.21 20.26
N LYS A 31 13.57 11.31 21.55
CA LYS A 31 13.06 10.39 22.58
C LYS A 31 11.58 10.65 22.85
N GLN A 32 11.17 11.91 22.90
CA GLN A 32 9.76 12.29 23.04
C GLN A 32 8.94 11.87 21.82
N GLN A 33 9.50 12.02 20.61
CA GLN A 33 8.90 11.48 19.38
C GLN A 33 8.68 9.97 19.45
N PHE A 34 9.67 9.23 19.96
CA PHE A 34 9.57 7.78 20.12
C PHE A 34 8.51 7.39 21.15
N LEU A 35 8.51 8.01 22.33
CA LEU A 35 7.51 7.79 23.38
C LEU A 35 6.09 8.14 22.91
N PHE A 36 5.95 9.23 22.14
CA PHE A 36 4.69 9.60 21.52
C PHE A 36 4.18 8.49 20.58
N ILE A 37 5.03 7.99 19.68
CA ILE A 37 4.64 6.89 18.78
C ILE A 37 4.27 5.62 19.58
N ASP A 38 5.05 5.27 20.60
CA ASP A 38 4.77 4.09 21.43
C ASP A 38 3.45 4.22 22.20
N SER A 39 3.12 5.42 22.69
CA SER A 39 1.81 5.68 23.32
C SER A 39 0.65 5.47 22.34
N LEU A 40 0.77 5.94 21.09
CA LEU A 40 -0.24 5.72 20.06
C LEU A 40 -0.34 4.25 19.67
N ARG A 41 0.78 3.52 19.61
CA ARG A 41 0.77 2.06 19.35
C ARG A 41 0.11 1.30 20.49
N ALA A 42 0.34 1.69 21.74
CA ALA A 42 -0.36 1.13 22.89
C ALA A 42 -1.88 1.40 22.80
N GLN A 43 -2.29 2.64 22.49
CA GLN A 43 -3.70 2.96 22.26
C GLN A 43 -4.32 2.14 21.13
N ASN A 44 -3.64 2.03 19.98
CA ASN A 44 -4.10 1.20 18.87
C ASN A 44 -4.23 -0.28 19.26
N LYS A 45 -3.31 -0.79 20.09
CA LYS A 45 -3.30 -2.18 20.56
C LYS A 45 -4.42 -2.50 21.56
N PHE A 46 -4.69 -1.59 22.50
CA PHE A 46 -5.61 -1.85 23.63
C PHE A 46 -7.00 -1.21 23.47
N HIS A 47 -7.12 -0.18 22.63
CA HIS A 47 -8.36 0.58 22.36
C HIS A 47 -8.57 0.76 20.85
N ASN A 48 -8.35 -0.31 20.08
CA ASN A 48 -8.36 -0.31 18.62
C ASN A 48 -9.64 0.32 18.02
N ASP A 49 -10.81 0.03 18.61
CA ASP A 49 -12.12 0.51 18.12
C ASP A 49 -12.30 2.03 18.26
N GLN A 50 -11.54 2.66 19.16
CA GLN A 50 -11.58 4.10 19.42
C GLN A 50 -10.41 4.84 18.77
N PHE A 51 -9.34 4.12 18.41
CA PHE A 51 -8.13 4.71 17.87
C PHE A 51 -8.31 5.15 16.41
N LYS A 52 -8.17 6.46 16.18
CA LYS A 52 -8.24 7.07 14.84
C LYS A 52 -6.93 7.76 14.51
N ILE A 53 -6.09 7.10 13.71
CA ILE A 53 -4.78 7.64 13.31
C ILE A 53 -4.89 9.01 12.62
N GLN A 54 -6.02 9.34 12.00
CA GLN A 54 -6.27 10.64 11.36
C GLN A 54 -6.23 11.80 12.36
N GLU A 55 -6.65 11.58 13.61
CA GLU A 55 -6.63 12.63 14.66
C GLU A 55 -5.21 13.02 15.06
N TRP A 56 -4.25 12.13 14.78
CA TRP A 56 -2.83 12.28 15.12
C TRP A 56 -1.96 12.47 13.88
N TRP A 57 -2.56 12.56 12.69
CA TRP A 57 -1.81 12.52 11.43
C TRP A 57 -0.87 13.71 11.27
N ASP A 58 -1.29 14.90 11.66
CA ASP A 58 -0.47 16.11 11.54
C ASP A 58 0.80 16.04 12.40
N GLN A 59 0.75 15.39 13.56
CA GLN A 59 1.94 15.12 14.38
C GLN A 59 2.72 13.91 13.90
N LEU A 60 2.06 12.85 13.40
CA LEU A 60 2.70 11.60 12.99
C LEU A 60 3.42 11.71 11.64
N GLN A 61 2.86 12.45 10.69
CA GLN A 61 3.38 12.55 9.32
C GLN A 61 4.86 13.00 9.30
N PRO A 62 5.28 14.08 9.99
CA PRO A 62 6.68 14.49 10.04
C PRO A 62 7.59 13.41 10.64
N LEU A 63 7.09 12.59 11.56
CA LEU A 63 7.89 11.54 12.21
C LEU A 63 8.23 10.41 11.25
N THR A 64 7.39 10.15 10.23
CA THR A 64 7.72 9.20 9.15
C THR A 64 8.92 9.64 8.31
N ASP A 65 9.25 10.94 8.33
CA ASP A 65 10.39 11.57 7.65
C ASP A 65 11.56 11.89 8.59
N SER A 66 11.50 11.47 9.86
CA SER A 66 12.57 11.74 10.82
C SER A 66 13.92 11.24 10.31
N ILE A 67 14.96 12.08 10.50
CA ILE A 67 16.35 11.71 10.26
C ILE A 67 16.79 10.53 11.14
N ARG A 68 16.07 10.28 12.24
CA ARG A 68 16.28 9.13 13.10
C ARG A 68 15.50 7.95 12.53
N SER A 69 16.21 7.03 11.90
CA SER A 69 15.67 5.81 11.29
C SER A 69 14.68 5.06 12.19
N ASN A 70 14.96 4.95 13.49
CA ASN A 70 14.08 4.28 14.44
C ASN A 70 12.74 5.01 14.63
N VAL A 71 12.73 6.34 14.68
CA VAL A 71 11.49 7.12 14.78
C VAL A 71 10.65 6.91 13.53
N SER A 72 11.24 7.08 12.35
CA SER A 72 10.57 6.85 11.06
C SER A 72 10.02 5.43 10.91
N LYS A 73 10.81 4.44 11.33
CA LYS A 73 10.38 3.03 11.30
C LYS A 73 9.19 2.80 12.23
N ASN A 74 9.22 3.29 13.47
CA ASN A 74 8.13 3.07 14.41
C ASN A 74 6.85 3.81 13.98
N ALA A 75 6.97 5.00 13.37
CA ALA A 75 5.84 5.70 12.79
C ALA A 75 5.19 4.88 11.66
N LEU A 76 5.99 4.27 10.77
CA LEU A 76 5.48 3.38 9.73
C LEU A 76 4.88 2.08 10.31
N MET A 77 5.46 1.54 11.37
CA MET A 77 4.89 0.37 12.06
C MET A 77 3.52 0.69 12.67
N LEU A 78 3.33 1.86 13.27
CA LEU A 78 2.02 2.30 13.76
C LEU A 78 0.98 2.36 12.63
N ILE A 79 1.34 2.94 11.48
CA ILE A 79 0.46 3.00 10.30
C ILE A 79 0.07 1.59 9.86
N LYS A 80 1.04 0.68 9.77
CA LYS A 80 0.81 -0.72 9.41
C LYS A 80 -0.12 -1.42 10.38
N GLU A 81 0.13 -1.29 11.69
CA GLU A 81 -0.69 -1.88 12.75
C GLU A 81 -2.13 -1.36 12.68
N THR A 82 -2.30 -0.06 12.44
CA THR A 82 -3.61 0.57 12.31
C THR A 82 -4.39 0.03 11.10
N ILE A 83 -3.75 -0.07 9.92
CA ILE A 83 -4.37 -0.65 8.72
C ILE A 83 -4.69 -2.13 8.95
N GLN A 84 -3.79 -2.86 9.61
CA GLN A 84 -3.96 -4.28 9.89
C GLN A 84 -5.11 -4.56 10.86
N GLN A 85 -5.31 -3.71 11.87
CA GLN A 85 -6.32 -3.96 12.91
C GLN A 85 -7.67 -3.33 12.57
N ASN A 86 -7.67 -2.06 12.14
CA ASN A 86 -8.91 -1.27 12.08
C ASN A 86 -9.37 -0.98 10.64
N ASN A 87 -8.61 -1.37 9.61
CA ASN A 87 -8.85 -0.99 8.21
C ASN A 87 -8.96 0.53 8.03
N VAL A 88 -8.29 1.31 8.89
CA VAL A 88 -8.34 2.76 8.87
C VAL A 88 -7.21 3.28 7.99
N TYR A 89 -7.58 3.95 6.91
CA TYR A 89 -6.68 4.61 5.97
C TYR A 89 -7.36 5.85 5.40
N ASP A 90 -6.56 6.79 4.89
CA ASP A 90 -7.03 7.91 4.08
C ASP A 90 -6.02 8.21 2.96
N GLU A 91 -6.35 9.16 2.09
CA GLU A 91 -5.50 9.55 0.97
C GLU A 91 -4.12 10.04 1.40
N LYS A 92 -4.01 10.78 2.51
CA LYS A 92 -2.74 11.33 2.99
C LYS A 92 -1.82 10.23 3.50
N ILE A 93 -2.35 9.28 4.27
CA ILE A 93 -1.65 8.12 4.78
C ILE A 93 -1.15 7.25 3.64
N LEU A 94 -2.02 6.94 2.67
CA LEU A 94 -1.65 6.11 1.52
C LEU A 94 -0.62 6.81 0.63
N HIS A 95 -0.78 8.11 0.36
CA HIS A 95 0.23 8.90 -0.37
C HIS A 95 1.59 8.81 0.32
N LYS A 96 1.62 8.95 1.66
CA LYS A 96 2.86 8.84 2.42
C LYS A 96 3.50 7.46 2.35
N LEU A 97 2.70 6.39 2.40
CA LEU A 97 3.20 5.03 2.23
C LEU A 97 3.83 4.82 0.84
N PHE A 98 3.19 5.31 -0.22
CA PHE A 98 3.74 5.21 -1.58
C PHE A 98 5.03 6.01 -1.75
N GLU A 99 5.16 7.19 -1.15
CA GLU A 99 6.44 7.92 -1.09
C GLU A 99 7.54 7.07 -0.43
N LYS A 100 7.19 6.36 0.65
CA LYS A 100 8.14 5.56 1.42
C LYS A 100 8.58 4.28 0.70
N CYS A 101 7.80 3.78 -0.26
CA CYS A 101 8.24 2.70 -1.16
C CYS A 101 9.45 3.10 -2.03
N GLU A 102 9.69 4.40 -2.19
CA GLU A 102 10.81 4.97 -2.95
C GLU A 102 11.95 5.45 -2.07
N SER A 103 11.92 5.13 -0.77
CA SER A 103 12.98 5.46 0.16
C SER A 103 14.29 4.75 -0.21
N ASP A 104 15.41 5.47 -0.15
CA ASP A 104 16.75 4.90 -0.25
C ASP A 104 17.06 3.97 0.95
N PHE A 105 16.37 4.17 2.07
CA PHE A 105 16.48 3.33 3.25
C PHE A 105 15.64 2.06 3.08
N LYS A 106 16.31 0.96 2.75
CA LYS A 106 15.69 -0.37 2.53
C LYS A 106 14.70 -0.80 3.60
N PHE A 107 14.97 -0.52 4.88
CA PHE A 107 14.06 -0.90 5.97
C PHE A 107 12.75 -0.10 5.97
N LEU A 108 12.78 1.20 5.63
CA LEU A 108 11.55 2.01 5.49
C LEU A 108 10.76 1.56 4.26
N LYS A 109 11.45 1.33 3.15
CA LYS A 109 10.85 0.78 1.92
C LYS A 109 10.15 -0.54 2.17
N ASN A 110 10.80 -1.46 2.88
CA ASN A 110 10.23 -2.76 3.22
C ASN A 110 8.98 -2.62 4.10
N GLU A 111 8.99 -1.74 5.10
CA GLU A 111 7.82 -1.53 5.97
C GLU A 111 6.62 -0.99 5.17
N ALA A 112 6.87 -0.02 4.28
CA ALA A 112 5.83 0.52 3.39
C ALA A 112 5.28 -0.55 2.44
N LEU A 113 6.14 -1.33 1.79
CA LEU A 113 5.72 -2.40 0.89
C LEU A 113 4.93 -3.50 1.61
N GLN A 114 5.33 -3.89 2.82
CA GLN A 114 4.56 -4.84 3.63
C GLN A 114 3.19 -4.28 4.01
N THR A 115 3.11 -2.98 4.31
CA THR A 115 1.84 -2.32 4.62
C THR A 115 0.90 -2.33 3.42
N LEU A 116 1.41 -2.04 2.22
CA LEU A 116 0.62 -2.12 0.99
C LEU A 116 0.18 -3.56 0.66
N GLU A 117 1.00 -4.56 0.98
CA GLU A 117 0.62 -5.95 0.81
C GLU A 117 -0.54 -6.33 1.74
N ILE A 118 -0.49 -5.89 3.01
CA ILE A 118 -1.60 -6.08 3.96
C ILE A 118 -2.87 -5.41 3.42
N LEU A 119 -2.75 -4.17 2.96
CA LEU A 119 -3.86 -3.41 2.38
C LEU A 119 -4.50 -4.15 1.20
N SER A 120 -3.72 -4.79 0.32
CA SER A 120 -4.25 -5.52 -0.83
C SER A 120 -5.05 -6.78 -0.49
N HIS A 121 -4.94 -7.28 0.74
CA HIS A 121 -5.70 -8.44 1.24
C HIS A 121 -6.87 -8.03 2.13
N LYS A 122 -7.11 -6.73 2.34
CA LYS A 122 -8.23 -6.26 3.14
C LYS A 122 -9.56 -6.34 2.37
N PRO A 123 -10.69 -6.42 3.09
CA PRO A 123 -12.00 -6.33 2.48
C PRO A 123 -12.11 -5.08 1.62
N TYR A 124 -12.74 -5.26 0.47
CA TYR A 124 -13.02 -4.24 -0.50
C TYR A 124 -13.78 -3.04 0.09
N SER A 125 -13.40 -1.82 -0.33
CA SER A 125 -14.23 -0.63 -0.20
C SER A 125 -14.09 0.25 -1.45
N ASP A 126 -15.21 0.83 -1.90
CA ASP A 126 -15.23 1.79 -3.03
C ASP A 126 -14.29 2.97 -2.75
N GLN A 127 -14.25 3.42 -1.50
CA GLN A 127 -13.40 4.52 -1.05
C GLN A 127 -11.91 4.22 -1.27
N LEU A 128 -11.45 3.00 -0.98
CA LEU A 128 -10.06 2.62 -1.20
C LEU A 128 -9.69 2.64 -2.68
N ILE A 129 -10.56 2.10 -3.54
CA ILE A 129 -10.36 2.16 -4.99
C ILE A 129 -10.27 3.60 -5.46
N GLN A 130 -11.20 4.46 -5.03
CA GLN A 130 -11.23 5.85 -5.43
C GLN A 130 -9.96 6.60 -5.01
N ILE A 131 -9.49 6.38 -3.78
CA ILE A 131 -8.23 6.95 -3.28
C ILE A 131 -7.05 6.46 -4.13
N LEU A 132 -6.96 5.15 -4.41
CA LEU A 132 -5.88 4.59 -5.21
C LEU A 132 -5.89 5.10 -6.64
N CYS A 133 -7.07 5.20 -7.27
CA CYS A 133 -7.24 5.82 -8.57
C CYS A 133 -6.74 7.27 -8.55
N ASN A 134 -7.13 8.07 -7.56
CA ASN A 134 -6.69 9.46 -7.42
C ASN A 134 -5.17 9.56 -7.32
N ILE A 135 -4.54 8.76 -6.43
CA ILE A 135 -3.09 8.74 -6.25
C ILE A 135 -2.39 8.30 -7.54
N THR A 136 -2.88 7.28 -8.23
CA THR A 136 -2.29 6.81 -9.49
C THR A 136 -2.42 7.85 -10.62
N LEU A 137 -3.52 8.61 -10.67
CA LEU A 137 -3.69 9.66 -11.68
C LEU A 137 -2.73 10.84 -11.52
N GLN A 138 -2.13 11.02 -10.34
CA GLN A 138 -1.12 12.05 -10.12
C GLN A 138 0.08 11.84 -11.05
N SER A 139 0.66 12.94 -11.56
CA SER A 139 1.73 12.94 -12.57
C SER A 139 3.09 12.40 -12.06
N ASN A 140 3.14 11.83 -10.86
CA ASN A 140 4.33 11.25 -10.28
C ASN A 140 4.48 9.76 -10.67
N TYR A 141 5.35 9.50 -11.63
CA TYR A 141 5.60 8.13 -12.12
C TYR A 141 6.06 7.16 -11.03
N LYS A 142 6.73 7.66 -9.98
CA LYS A 142 7.22 6.80 -8.90
C LYS A 142 6.07 6.28 -8.05
N LEU A 143 5.11 7.15 -7.72
CA LEU A 143 3.90 6.75 -7.00
C LEU A 143 3.06 5.79 -7.84
N GLN A 144 2.96 6.00 -9.15
CA GLN A 144 2.24 5.10 -10.07
C GLN A 144 2.80 3.67 -10.05
N THR A 145 4.13 3.53 -9.96
CA THR A 145 4.82 2.24 -9.99
C THR A 145 4.40 1.32 -8.84
N HIS A 146 3.90 1.89 -7.74
CA HIS A 146 3.41 1.14 -6.59
C HIS A 146 1.89 1.18 -6.44
N SER A 147 1.27 2.35 -6.60
CA SER A 147 -0.19 2.52 -6.43
C SER A 147 -1.01 1.72 -7.44
N TYR A 148 -0.58 1.67 -8.70
CA TYR A 148 -1.35 0.97 -9.73
C TYR A 148 -1.32 -0.56 -9.55
N PRO A 149 -0.16 -1.22 -9.34
CA PRO A 149 -0.16 -2.64 -9.00
C PRO A 149 -0.98 -2.96 -7.75
N THR A 150 -0.97 -2.11 -6.73
CA THR A 150 -1.80 -2.29 -5.53
C THR A 150 -3.30 -2.19 -5.86
N LEU A 151 -3.70 -1.21 -6.66
CA LEU A 151 -5.08 -1.09 -7.16
C LEU A 151 -5.52 -2.35 -7.90
N VAL A 152 -4.71 -2.84 -8.84
CA VAL A 152 -5.03 -4.05 -9.62
C VAL A 152 -5.21 -5.25 -8.70
N LYS A 153 -4.35 -5.45 -7.69
CA LYS A 153 -4.52 -6.55 -6.73
C LYS A 153 -5.86 -6.48 -6.00
N ILE A 154 -6.25 -5.30 -5.53
CA ILE A 154 -7.52 -5.09 -4.81
C ILE A 154 -8.72 -5.34 -5.71
N VAL A 155 -8.71 -4.79 -6.94
CA VAL A 155 -9.78 -5.00 -7.93
C VAL A 155 -9.96 -6.49 -8.21
N LEU A 156 -8.87 -7.22 -8.44
CA LEU A 156 -8.92 -8.66 -8.70
C LEU A 156 -9.40 -9.48 -7.50
N ALA A 157 -9.17 -9.01 -6.28
CA ALA A 157 -9.65 -9.64 -5.04
C ALA A 157 -11.12 -9.29 -4.71
N SER A 158 -11.69 -8.25 -5.34
CA SER A 158 -13.04 -7.73 -5.06
C SER A 158 -14.16 -8.37 -5.88
N ASP A 159 -13.88 -9.45 -6.61
CA ASP A 159 -14.81 -10.06 -7.57
C ASP A 159 -15.43 -9.04 -8.56
N PHE A 160 -14.66 -8.01 -8.91
CA PHE A 160 -15.02 -7.01 -9.91
C PHE A 160 -16.23 -6.12 -9.55
N ASN A 161 -16.62 -6.06 -8.28
CA ASN A 161 -17.75 -5.24 -7.83
C ASN A 161 -17.31 -3.79 -7.52
N CYS A 162 -17.01 -3.02 -8.56
CA CYS A 162 -16.51 -1.65 -8.44
C CYS A 162 -16.94 -0.75 -9.60
N ASP A 163 -16.81 0.57 -9.41
CA ASP A 163 -16.94 1.56 -10.48
C ASP A 163 -15.75 1.48 -11.45
N TRP A 164 -16.05 1.11 -12.69
CA TRP A 164 -15.04 0.83 -13.71
C TRP A 164 -14.48 2.09 -14.36
N ASP A 165 -15.24 3.19 -14.41
CA ASP A 165 -14.88 4.37 -15.22
C ASP A 165 -13.50 4.92 -14.81
N ASN A 166 -13.28 5.04 -13.49
CA ASN A 166 -12.01 5.51 -12.93
C ASN A 166 -10.88 4.50 -13.12
N ILE A 167 -11.17 3.19 -13.01
CA ILE A 167 -10.17 2.13 -13.17
C ILE A 167 -9.69 2.08 -14.62
N ILE A 168 -10.61 2.11 -15.59
CA ILE A 168 -10.29 2.12 -17.02
C ILE A 168 -9.42 3.32 -17.36
N LYS A 169 -9.84 4.52 -16.92
CA LYS A 169 -9.09 5.77 -17.14
C LYS A 169 -7.65 5.66 -16.61
N VAL A 170 -7.50 5.16 -15.38
CA VAL A 170 -6.19 4.93 -14.76
C VAL A 170 -5.38 3.91 -15.57
N THR A 171 -5.97 2.77 -15.92
CA THR A 171 -5.33 1.67 -16.65
C THR A 171 -4.79 2.12 -18.00
N VAL A 172 -5.55 2.93 -18.75
CA VAL A 172 -5.12 3.48 -20.04
C VAL A 172 -3.97 4.48 -19.85
N GLN A 173 -4.09 5.39 -18.88
CA GLN A 173 -3.04 6.38 -18.59
C GLN A 173 -1.71 5.71 -18.24
N VAL A 174 -1.71 4.76 -17.30
CA VAL A 174 -0.47 4.10 -16.84
C VAL A 174 0.10 3.14 -17.88
N TYR A 175 -0.75 2.50 -18.70
CA TYR A 175 -0.30 1.62 -19.77
C TYR A 175 0.50 2.39 -20.84
N ASN A 176 0.09 3.62 -21.14
CA ASN A 176 0.82 4.52 -22.04
C ASN A 176 2.13 5.05 -21.42
N GLY A 177 2.33 4.85 -20.12
CA GLY A 177 3.54 5.20 -19.40
C GLY A 177 4.76 4.32 -19.72
N LYS A 178 5.87 4.60 -19.03
CA LYS A 178 7.16 3.89 -19.20
C LYS A 178 7.32 2.67 -18.27
N SER A 179 6.60 2.60 -17.15
CA SER A 179 6.78 1.53 -16.15
C SER A 179 6.41 0.16 -16.71
N VAL A 180 7.35 -0.79 -16.57
CA VAL A 180 7.14 -2.19 -16.97
C VAL A 180 6.18 -2.88 -16.00
N GLU A 181 6.27 -2.54 -14.72
CA GLU A 181 5.42 -3.04 -13.63
C GLU A 181 3.96 -2.65 -13.88
N CYS A 182 3.71 -1.38 -14.20
CA CYS A 182 2.36 -0.91 -14.54
C CYS A 182 1.83 -1.62 -15.77
N LYS A 183 2.65 -1.77 -16.81
CA LYS A 183 2.28 -2.52 -18.01
C LYS A 183 1.94 -3.99 -17.73
N LYS A 184 2.65 -4.64 -16.81
CA LYS A 184 2.34 -6.03 -16.38
C LYS A 184 1.03 -6.08 -15.61
N ALA A 185 0.80 -5.13 -14.70
CA ALA A 185 -0.45 -5.04 -13.95
C ALA A 185 -1.65 -4.76 -14.86
N SER A 186 -1.51 -3.91 -15.89
CA SER A 186 -2.54 -3.70 -16.92
C SER A 186 -2.80 -4.97 -17.73
N ASP A 187 -1.75 -5.70 -18.13
CA ASP A 187 -1.91 -6.96 -18.85
C ASP A 187 -2.70 -7.98 -17.96
N GLN A 188 -2.43 -8.04 -16.64
CA GLN A 188 -3.16 -8.89 -15.69
C GLN A 188 -4.63 -8.50 -15.53
N LEU A 189 -4.92 -7.21 -15.35
CA LEU A 189 -6.29 -6.71 -15.23
C LEU A 189 -7.10 -7.03 -16.50
N TYR A 190 -6.52 -6.79 -17.68
CA TYR A 190 -7.17 -7.07 -18.96
C TYR A 190 -7.53 -8.57 -19.09
N LEU A 191 -6.59 -9.47 -18.79
CA LEU A 191 -6.84 -10.91 -18.86
C LEU A 191 -7.94 -11.36 -17.90
N ALA A 192 -7.99 -10.76 -16.71
CA ALA A 192 -9.01 -11.10 -15.74
C ALA A 192 -10.40 -10.56 -16.15
N LEU A 193 -10.46 -9.34 -16.68
CA LEU A 193 -11.67 -8.76 -17.28
C LEU A 193 -12.18 -9.63 -18.43
N GLN A 194 -11.30 -10.08 -19.33
CA GLN A 194 -11.68 -10.94 -20.45
C GLN A 194 -12.34 -12.25 -19.98
N LYS A 195 -11.91 -12.79 -18.84
CA LYS A 195 -12.46 -14.02 -18.27
C LYS A 195 -13.75 -13.81 -17.48
N GLN A 196 -13.85 -12.72 -16.73
CA GLN A 196 -14.89 -12.55 -15.70
C GLN A 196 -15.91 -11.47 -16.01
N ARG A 197 -15.53 -10.45 -16.79
CA ARG A 197 -16.33 -9.25 -17.11
C ARG A 197 -16.10 -8.77 -18.55
N PRO A 198 -16.33 -9.62 -19.58
CA PRO A 198 -16.09 -9.25 -20.97
C PRO A 198 -16.90 -8.02 -21.42
N GLU A 199 -18.06 -7.78 -20.81
CA GLU A 199 -18.93 -6.63 -21.07
C GLU A 199 -18.24 -5.27 -20.80
N VAL A 200 -17.24 -5.24 -19.92
CA VAL A 200 -16.45 -4.02 -19.64
C VAL A 200 -15.50 -3.73 -20.81
N LEU A 201 -14.92 -4.78 -21.40
CA LEU A 201 -13.98 -4.64 -22.54
C LEU A 201 -14.70 -4.20 -23.83
N GLU A 202 -15.96 -4.59 -24.00
CA GLU A 202 -16.76 -4.23 -25.18
C GLU A 202 -17.11 -2.74 -25.22
N LYS A 203 -17.30 -2.12 -24.05
CA LYS A 203 -17.64 -0.71 -23.91
C LYS A 203 -16.44 0.22 -24.07
N GLU A 204 -15.24 -0.29 -23.80
CA GLU A 204 -14.04 0.53 -23.65
C GLU A 204 -13.02 0.26 -24.74
N GLU A 205 -13.15 0.99 -25.85
CA GLU A 205 -12.23 0.85 -26.99
C GLU A 205 -10.76 1.07 -26.62
N GLN A 206 -10.50 1.88 -25.60
CA GLN A 206 -9.15 2.18 -25.13
C GLN A 206 -8.45 0.94 -24.54
N LEU A 207 -9.19 -0.04 -24.02
CA LEU A 207 -8.64 -1.30 -23.52
C LEU A 207 -8.25 -2.27 -24.65
N LYS A 208 -8.79 -2.10 -25.87
CA LYS A 208 -8.44 -2.94 -27.03
C LYS A 208 -6.94 -2.86 -27.37
N LEU A 209 -6.31 -1.70 -27.14
CA LEU A 209 -4.86 -1.50 -27.31
C LEU A 209 -4.02 -2.44 -26.42
N ILE A 210 -4.52 -2.75 -25.21
CA ILE A 210 -3.86 -3.67 -24.28
C ILE A 210 -3.94 -5.10 -24.82
N GLY A 211 -5.13 -5.51 -25.28
CA GLY A 211 -5.36 -6.81 -25.91
C GLY A 211 -4.47 -7.07 -27.13
N GLU A 212 -4.30 -6.07 -28.01
CA GLU A 212 -3.41 -6.18 -29.18
C GLU A 212 -1.95 -6.45 -28.79
N ARG A 213 -1.46 -5.81 -27.73
CA ARG A 213 -0.09 -6.06 -27.24
C ARG A 213 0.07 -7.44 -26.63
N ILE A 214 -0.90 -7.91 -25.86
CA ILE A 214 -0.88 -9.27 -25.29
C ILE A 214 -0.82 -10.30 -26.42
N ASN A 215 -1.64 -10.12 -27.46
CA ASN A 215 -1.65 -10.98 -28.64
C ASN A 215 -0.34 -10.92 -29.44
N LYS A 216 0.29 -9.73 -29.55
CA LYS A 216 1.63 -9.56 -30.15
C LYS A 216 2.75 -10.22 -29.32
N LYS A 217 2.58 -10.33 -28.00
CA LYS A 217 3.47 -11.08 -27.10
C LYS A 217 3.14 -12.59 -27.05
N GLY A 218 2.56 -13.15 -28.12
CA GLY A 218 2.22 -14.57 -28.24
C GLY A 218 3.30 -15.52 -27.67
N PRO A 219 2.92 -16.78 -27.34
CA PRO A 219 3.73 -17.69 -26.52
C PRO A 219 5.18 -17.68 -27.01
N GLN A 220 6.10 -17.22 -26.16
CA GLN A 220 7.49 -16.93 -26.53
C GLN A 220 8.06 -18.02 -27.46
N GLN A 221 8.14 -17.70 -28.74
CA GLN A 221 8.82 -18.49 -29.77
C GLN A 221 10.35 -18.46 -29.59
N GLY A 222 10.85 -18.16 -28.38
CA GLY A 222 12.22 -17.73 -28.14
C GLY A 222 13.14 -18.75 -27.46
N PHE A 223 12.65 -19.92 -27.01
CA PHE A 223 13.52 -20.92 -26.37
C PHE A 223 13.60 -22.25 -27.12
N LYS A 224 12.50 -22.71 -27.74
CA LYS A 224 12.52 -23.91 -28.59
C LYS A 224 13.29 -23.69 -29.90
N ASP A 225 13.21 -22.50 -30.49
CA ASP A 225 13.96 -22.16 -31.72
C ASP A 225 15.44 -21.83 -31.47
N PHE A 226 15.80 -21.50 -30.22
CA PHE A 226 17.20 -21.36 -29.82
C PHE A 226 17.90 -22.72 -29.69
N LEU A 227 17.21 -23.71 -29.12
CA LEU A 227 17.73 -25.08 -28.97
C LEU A 227 17.77 -25.86 -30.29
N SER A 228 16.89 -25.55 -31.26
CA SER A 228 16.91 -26.20 -32.58
C SER A 228 18.03 -25.69 -33.49
N LYS A 229 18.56 -24.49 -33.23
CA LYS A 229 19.69 -23.91 -33.99
C LYS A 229 21.08 -24.31 -33.49
N GLN A 230 21.20 -24.97 -32.34
CA GLN A 230 22.47 -25.53 -31.85
C GLN A 230 22.72 -27.00 -32.27
N LYS A 231 21.84 -27.57 -33.12
CA LYS A 231 21.99 -28.94 -33.65
C LYS A 231 22.15 -28.97 -35.18
N LYS A 232 22.90 -28.02 -35.75
CA LYS A 232 23.38 -28.10 -37.14
C LYS A 232 24.85 -27.73 -37.20
#